data_AF-A0A268S5P6-F1
#
_entry.id   AF-A0A268S5P6-F1
#
_cell.length_a   1.000
_cell.length_b   1.000
_cell.length_c   1.000
_cell.angle_alpha   90.00
_cell.angle_beta   90.00
_cell.angle_gamma   90.00
#
_symmetry.space_group_name_H-M   'P 1'
#
loop_
_entity.id
_entity.type
_entity.pdbx_description
1 polymer ?
#
loop_
_entity_poly.entity_id
_entity_poly.type
_entity_poly.pdbx_seq_one_letter_code
_entity_poly.pdbx_strand_id
1 'polypeptide(L)'
;MNREQARAYFAATSLTYSDLLKEDIFQLQTILDQHLKSYFVNGGGHAKSMAMKVSGIRKEDIQMKNGKLISARIQIDGSYFERREAITFSHTGFIGFGGELDGQNVQPILKAFIAWCDQMVDAKAATV
;
A
#
# COMPACT_ATOMS: atom_id res chain seq x y z
N MET A 1 -11.66 -6.71 7.07
CA MET A 1 -11.21 -6.27 5.75
C MET A 1 -10.37 -7.38 5.13
N ASN A 2 -10.71 -7.82 3.92
CA ASN A 2 -9.88 -8.71 3.11
C ASN A 2 -9.39 -7.98 1.83
N ARG A 3 -8.65 -8.68 0.97
CA ARG A 3 -8.02 -8.08 -0.22
C ARG A 3 -9.05 -7.62 -1.25
N GLU A 4 -10.12 -8.40 -1.40
CA GLU A 4 -11.23 -8.12 -2.31
C GLU A 4 -11.99 -6.88 -1.86
N GLN A 5 -12.29 -6.78 -0.57
CA GLN A 5 -12.94 -5.62 0.04
C GLN A 5 -12.07 -4.36 -0.09
N ALA A 6 -10.74 -4.47 0.07
CA ALA A 6 -9.86 -3.33 -0.12
C ALA A 6 -9.83 -2.83 -1.58
N ARG A 7 -9.82 -3.75 -2.56
CA ARG A 7 -9.99 -3.39 -3.98
C ARG A 7 -11.34 -2.74 -4.25
N ALA A 8 -12.42 -3.32 -3.72
CA ALA A 8 -13.76 -2.80 -3.86
C ALA A 8 -13.90 -1.40 -3.26
N TYR A 9 -13.21 -1.14 -2.13
CA TYR A 9 -13.16 0.18 -1.51
C TYR A 9 -12.57 1.22 -2.45
N PHE A 10 -11.38 0.96 -3.01
CA PHE A 10 -10.75 1.86 -3.99
C PHE A 10 -11.65 2.07 -5.21
N ALA A 11 -12.24 1.00 -5.75
CA ALA A 11 -13.13 1.09 -6.91
C ALA A 11 -14.43 1.88 -6.65
N ALA A 12 -14.88 1.96 -5.40
CA ALA A 12 -16.04 2.76 -5.00
C ALA A 12 -15.70 4.25 -4.80
N THR A 13 -14.42 4.61 -4.74
CA THR A 13 -13.99 6.01 -4.73
C THR A 13 -14.03 6.62 -6.14
N SER A 14 -13.81 7.95 -6.22
CA SER A 14 -13.59 8.64 -7.50
C SER A 14 -12.12 8.62 -7.96
N LEU A 15 -11.25 7.84 -7.30
CA LEU A 15 -9.82 7.77 -7.60
C LEU A 15 -9.55 6.82 -8.77
N THR A 16 -8.64 7.24 -9.64
CA THR A 16 -8.09 6.45 -10.73
C THR A 16 -6.58 6.59 -10.73
N TYR A 17 -5.87 5.72 -11.46
CA TYR A 17 -4.40 5.83 -11.57
C TYR A 17 -3.96 7.16 -12.22
N SER A 18 -4.83 7.80 -13.01
CA SER A 18 -4.53 9.10 -13.61
C SER A 18 -4.54 10.24 -12.60
N ASP A 19 -5.18 10.05 -11.44
CA ASP A 19 -5.17 11.01 -10.34
C ASP A 19 -3.92 10.89 -9.48
N LEU A 20 -3.18 9.77 -9.59
CA LEU A 20 -2.06 9.46 -8.70
C LEU A 20 -0.74 10.00 -9.24
N LEU A 21 -0.07 10.76 -8.39
CA LEU A 21 1.29 11.25 -8.56
C LEU A 21 2.29 10.34 -7.84
N LYS A 22 3.58 10.58 -8.08
CA LYS A 22 4.65 9.82 -7.44
C LYS A 22 4.68 10.08 -5.93
N GLU A 23 4.38 11.31 -5.55
CA GLU A 23 4.30 11.81 -4.18
C GLU A 23 3.21 11.07 -3.38
N ASP A 24 2.08 10.74 -4.01
CA ASP A 24 1.00 9.99 -3.37
C ASP A 24 1.42 8.56 -3.03
N ILE A 25 2.26 7.94 -3.89
CA ILE A 25 2.84 6.62 -3.62
C ILE A 25 3.84 6.69 -2.46
N PHE A 26 4.62 7.77 -2.34
CA PHE A 26 5.48 7.99 -1.18
C PHE A 26 4.69 8.24 0.10
N GLN A 27 3.56 8.93 0.02
CA GLN A 27 2.65 9.11 1.15
C GLN A 27 2.06 7.76 1.58
N LEU A 28 1.57 6.94 0.65
CA LEU A 28 1.10 5.59 0.95
C LEU A 28 2.20 4.74 1.60
N GLN A 29 3.43 4.84 1.14
CA GLN A 29 4.58 4.18 1.76
C GLN A 29 4.78 4.62 3.22
N THR A 30 4.67 5.92 3.48
CA THR A 30 4.80 6.50 4.82
C THR A 30 3.69 6.00 5.76
N ILE A 31 2.44 5.98 5.28
CA ILE A 31 1.30 5.45 6.03
C ILE A 31 1.50 3.96 6.31
N LEU A 32 1.94 3.19 5.30
CA LEU A 32 2.25 1.77 5.48
C LEU A 32 3.30 1.53 6.56
N ASP A 33 4.40 2.30 6.56
CA ASP A 33 5.44 2.20 7.57
C ASP A 33 4.89 2.46 8.99
N GLN A 34 4.03 3.46 9.17
CA GLN A 34 3.37 3.74 10.45
C GLN A 34 2.49 2.56 10.91
N HIS A 35 1.70 1.99 10.00
CA HIS A 35 0.85 0.84 10.31
C HIS A 35 1.66 -0.42 10.65
N LEU A 36 2.77 -0.67 9.95
CA LEU A 36 3.66 -1.79 10.25
C LEU A 36 4.37 -1.61 11.59
N LYS A 37 4.82 -0.39 11.93
CA LYS A 37 5.38 -0.07 13.26
C LYS A 37 4.35 -0.28 14.37
N SER A 38 3.13 0.21 14.19
CA SER A 38 2.04 -0.02 15.14
C SER A 38 1.72 -1.51 15.29
N TYR A 39 1.70 -2.26 14.17
CA TYR A 39 1.50 -3.70 14.17
C TYR A 39 2.62 -4.43 14.93
N PHE A 40 3.88 -4.04 14.74
CA PHE A 40 5.01 -4.62 15.47
C PHE A 40 4.89 -4.41 16.99
N VAL A 41 4.49 -3.21 17.42
CA VAL A 41 4.34 -2.87 18.85
C VAL A 41 3.14 -3.60 19.46
N ASN A 42 2.00 -3.61 18.77
CA ASN A 42 0.70 -3.98 19.35
C ASN A 42 0.19 -5.38 18.93
N GLY A 43 0.80 -6.01 17.92
CA GLY A 43 0.31 -7.24 17.28
C GLY A 43 0.76 -8.55 17.94
N GLY A 44 1.38 -8.49 19.12
CA GLY A 44 1.82 -9.66 19.88
C GLY A 44 3.04 -10.38 19.28
N GLY A 45 3.25 -11.64 19.71
CA GLY A 45 4.45 -12.42 19.35
C GLY A 45 4.60 -12.66 17.84
N HIS A 46 3.50 -12.91 17.14
CA HIS A 46 3.49 -13.14 15.69
C HIS A 46 3.93 -11.91 14.89
N ALA A 47 3.46 -10.72 15.26
CA ALA A 47 3.89 -9.49 14.61
C ALA A 47 5.39 -9.23 14.83
N LYS A 48 5.88 -9.50 16.04
CA LYS A 48 7.30 -9.39 16.39
C LYS A 48 8.17 -10.41 15.65
N SER A 49 7.69 -11.65 15.48
CA SER A 49 8.43 -12.69 14.75
C SER A 49 8.53 -12.38 13.27
N MET A 50 7.50 -11.76 12.68
CA MET A 50 7.53 -11.31 11.28
C MET A 50 8.40 -10.08 11.08
N ALA A 51 8.43 -9.17 12.06
CA ALA A 51 9.25 -7.94 12.06
C ALA A 51 9.15 -7.13 10.75
N MET A 52 7.94 -7.02 10.20
CA MET A 52 7.74 -6.41 8.88
C MET A 52 8.07 -4.92 8.90
N LYS A 53 8.80 -4.46 7.88
CA LYS A 53 9.15 -3.04 7.67
C LYS A 53 9.09 -2.72 6.18
N VAL A 54 8.85 -1.46 5.85
CA VAL A 54 8.88 -1.01 4.46
C VAL A 54 10.29 -1.11 3.88
N SER A 55 10.42 -1.70 2.69
CA SER A 55 11.66 -1.68 1.92
C SER A 55 11.86 -0.30 1.29
N GLY A 56 13.11 0.14 1.13
CA GLY A 56 13.42 1.37 0.40
C GLY A 56 12.90 1.33 -1.05
N ILE A 57 12.22 2.39 -1.48
CA ILE A 57 11.73 2.51 -2.87
C ILE A 57 12.90 2.75 -3.81
N ARG A 58 12.87 2.05 -4.94
CA ARG A 58 13.79 2.21 -6.06
C ARG A 58 13.10 2.91 -7.22
N LYS A 59 13.89 3.42 -8.18
CA LYS A 59 13.35 4.17 -9.32
C LYS A 59 12.39 3.31 -10.16
N GLU A 60 12.71 2.03 -10.33
CA GLU A 60 11.94 1.03 -11.07
C GLU A 60 10.66 0.57 -10.37
N ASP A 61 10.49 0.93 -9.09
CA ASP A 61 9.29 0.56 -8.33
C ASP A 61 8.10 1.45 -8.66
N ILE A 62 8.31 2.63 -9.27
CA ILE A 62 7.24 3.55 -9.69
C ILE A 62 7.44 3.92 -11.16
N GLN A 63 6.46 3.58 -11.99
CA GLN A 63 6.45 3.93 -13.40
C GLN A 63 5.38 4.98 -13.68
N MET A 64 5.85 6.11 -14.21
CA MET A 64 5.01 7.23 -14.62
C MET A 64 5.09 7.40 -16.14
N LYS A 65 3.98 7.83 -16.76
CA LYS A 65 3.95 8.22 -18.17
C LYS A 65 3.08 9.46 -18.32
N ASN A 66 3.62 10.52 -18.92
CA ASN A 66 2.93 11.79 -19.14
C ASN A 66 2.29 12.35 -17.84
N GLY A 67 3.02 12.28 -16.73
CA GLY A 67 2.55 12.74 -15.42
C GLY A 67 1.56 11.81 -14.70
N LYS A 68 1.20 10.66 -15.29
CA LYS A 68 0.21 9.71 -14.74
C LYS A 68 0.87 8.42 -14.27
N LEU A 69 0.34 7.83 -13.20
CA LEU A 69 0.79 6.52 -12.75
C LEU A 69 0.41 5.43 -13.75
N ILE A 70 1.39 4.59 -14.12
CA ILE A 70 1.17 3.37 -14.92
C ILE A 70 1.21 2.14 -14.02
N SER A 71 2.19 2.07 -13.13
CA SER A 71 2.30 0.99 -12.15
C SER A 71 3.18 1.41 -10.99
N ALA A 72 2.95 0.84 -9.82
CA ALA A 72 3.82 1.00 -8.65
C ALA A 72 3.89 -0.29 -7.83
N ARG A 73 5.02 -0.52 -7.16
CA ARG A 73 5.22 -1.62 -6.21
C ARG A 73 5.77 -1.05 -4.92
N ILE A 74 5.00 -1.15 -3.85
CA ILE A 74 5.48 -0.92 -2.49
C ILE A 74 5.83 -2.28 -1.91
N GLN A 75 7.08 -2.42 -1.46
CA GLN A 75 7.62 -3.68 -0.97
C GLN A 75 7.96 -3.58 0.52
N ILE A 76 7.96 -4.72 1.20
CA ILE A 76 8.29 -4.85 2.60
C ILE A 76 9.34 -5.95 2.80
N ASP A 77 10.18 -5.76 3.81
CA ASP A 77 11.05 -6.79 4.34
C ASP A 77 10.41 -7.39 5.59
N GLY A 78 10.80 -8.61 5.93
CA GLY A 78 10.48 -9.26 7.19
C GLY A 78 11.69 -10.03 7.71
N SER A 79 11.51 -10.80 8.78
CA SER A 79 12.60 -11.54 9.42
C SER A 79 13.26 -12.62 8.54
N TYR A 80 12.55 -13.12 7.53
CA TYR A 80 13.03 -14.21 6.64
C TYR A 80 12.83 -13.91 5.15
N PHE A 81 12.42 -12.70 4.80
CA PHE A 81 12.22 -12.30 3.40
C PHE A 81 12.58 -10.84 3.20
N GLU A 82 12.99 -10.50 1.99
CA GLU A 82 13.28 -9.12 1.58
C GLU A 82 12.42 -8.77 0.38
N ARG A 83 12.01 -7.50 0.31
CA ARG A 83 11.32 -6.90 -0.83
C ARG A 83 10.11 -7.69 -1.32
N ARG A 84 9.33 -8.30 -0.42
CA ARG A 84 8.06 -8.94 -0.81
C ARG A 84 7.03 -7.86 -1.15
N GLU A 85 6.21 -8.10 -2.18
CA GLU A 85 5.18 -7.14 -2.59
C GLU A 85 4.13 -6.94 -1.49
N ALA A 86 4.03 -5.70 -0.99
CA ALA A 86 3.00 -5.30 -0.04
C ALA A 86 1.78 -4.74 -0.78
N ILE A 87 1.97 -3.74 -1.63
CA ILE A 87 0.91 -3.12 -2.43
C ILE A 87 1.42 -2.98 -3.85
N THR A 88 0.69 -3.54 -4.81
CA THR A 88 1.04 -3.49 -6.23
C THR A 88 -0.07 -2.82 -7.00
N PHE A 89 0.22 -1.67 -7.61
CA PHE A 89 -0.60 -1.07 -8.66
C PHE A 89 -0.11 -1.61 -9.99
N SER A 90 -0.83 -2.56 -10.59
CA SER A 90 -0.40 -3.19 -11.85
C SER A 90 -0.78 -2.34 -13.06
N HIS A 91 -0.06 -2.51 -14.17
CA HIS A 91 -0.40 -1.86 -15.45
C HIS A 91 -1.78 -2.25 -16.01
N THR A 92 -2.41 -3.32 -15.48
CA THR A 92 -3.75 -3.76 -15.87
C THR A 92 -4.86 -3.08 -15.07
N GLY A 93 -4.51 -2.22 -14.11
CA GLY A 93 -5.45 -1.61 -13.16
C GLY A 93 -5.75 -2.49 -11.94
N PHE A 94 -5.31 -3.75 -11.92
CA PHE A 94 -5.42 -4.60 -10.74
C PHE A 94 -4.54 -4.11 -9.59
N ILE A 95 -5.09 -4.08 -8.37
CA ILE A 95 -4.36 -3.76 -7.14
C ILE A 95 -4.12 -5.04 -6.30
N GLY A 96 -2.85 -5.40 -6.15
CA GLY A 96 -2.38 -6.55 -5.36
C GLY A 96 -2.04 -6.17 -3.93
N PHE A 97 -2.26 -7.11 -2.99
CA PHE A 97 -1.96 -6.93 -1.57
C PHE A 97 -1.26 -8.14 -0.98
N GLY A 98 -0.06 -7.96 -0.42
CA GLY A 98 0.67 -8.91 0.41
C GLY A 98 0.60 -10.34 -0.08
N GLY A 99 1.02 -10.61 -1.32
CA GLY A 99 0.66 -11.82 -2.09
C GLY A 99 0.74 -13.14 -1.31
N GLU A 100 1.84 -13.36 -0.60
CA GLU A 100 2.09 -14.59 0.18
C GLU A 100 1.79 -14.45 1.68
N LEU A 101 1.32 -13.28 2.12
CA LEU A 101 1.00 -13.07 3.53
C LEU A 101 -0.32 -13.73 3.89
N ASP A 102 -0.36 -14.34 5.07
CA ASP A 102 -1.61 -14.85 5.63
C ASP A 102 -2.62 -13.71 5.92
N GLY A 103 -3.84 -14.12 6.30
CA GLY A 103 -4.93 -13.18 6.59
C GLY A 103 -4.65 -12.22 7.75
N GLN A 104 -3.75 -12.56 8.67
CA GLN A 104 -3.39 -11.73 9.83
C GLN A 104 -2.29 -10.73 9.48
N ASN A 105 -1.23 -11.17 8.80
CA ASN A 105 -0.09 -10.37 8.40
C ASN A 105 -0.40 -9.38 7.28
N VAL A 106 -1.41 -9.66 6.45
CA VAL A 106 -1.84 -8.68 5.43
C VAL A 106 -2.62 -7.51 6.05
N GLN A 107 -3.19 -7.65 7.26
CA GLN A 107 -4.05 -6.62 7.85
C GLN A 107 -3.43 -5.22 7.97
N PRO A 108 -2.19 -5.02 8.46
CA PRO A 108 -1.59 -3.69 8.49
C PRO A 108 -1.49 -3.04 7.11
N ILE A 109 -1.25 -3.83 6.06
CA ILE A 109 -1.17 -3.36 4.68
C ILE A 109 -2.55 -2.90 4.20
N LEU A 110 -3.58 -3.71 4.43
CA LEU A 110 -4.95 -3.35 4.04
C LEU A 110 -5.43 -2.10 4.76
N LYS A 111 -5.15 -1.98 6.06
CA LYS A 111 -5.53 -0.79 6.85
C LYS A 111 -4.82 0.46 6.35
N ALA A 112 -3.52 0.37 6.06
CA ALA A 112 -2.76 1.49 5.51
C ALA A 112 -3.31 1.96 4.16
N PHE A 113 -3.65 1.00 3.28
CA PHE A 113 -4.21 1.31 1.97
C PHE A 113 -5.57 2.03 2.07
N ILE A 114 -6.46 1.58 2.96
CA ILE A 114 -7.76 2.23 3.18
C ILE A 114 -7.58 3.64 3.74
N ALA A 115 -6.75 3.79 4.77
CA ALA A 115 -6.47 5.10 5.37
C ALA A 115 -5.89 6.09 4.35
N TRP A 116 -5.04 5.61 3.45
CA TRP A 116 -4.54 6.41 2.33
C TRP A 116 -5.65 6.76 1.32
N CYS A 117 -6.52 5.82 0.96
CA CYS A 117 -7.67 6.11 0.08
C CYS A 117 -8.53 7.23 0.65
N ASP A 118 -8.82 7.20 1.95
CA ASP A 118 -9.61 8.25 2.64
C ASP A 118 -8.92 9.61 2.52
N GLN A 119 -7.62 9.69 2.83
CA GLN A 119 -6.85 10.92 2.69
C GLN A 119 -6.84 11.47 1.25
N MET A 120 -6.72 10.58 0.26
CA MET A 120 -6.73 10.95 -1.16
C MET A 120 -8.08 11.47 -1.62
N VAL A 121 -9.18 10.86 -1.16
CA VAL A 121 -10.55 11.30 -1.46
C VAL A 121 -10.79 12.70 -0.88
N ASP A 122 -10.41 12.93 0.37
CA ASP A 122 -10.55 14.23 1.03
C ASP A 122 -9.72 15.32 0.32
N ALA A 123 -8.48 15.00 -0.05
CA ALA A 123 -7.60 15.93 -0.78
C ALA A 123 -8.16 16.29 -2.17
N LYS A 124 -8.73 15.30 -2.88
CA LYS A 124 -9.37 15.51 -4.18
C LYS A 124 -10.63 16.36 -4.05
N ALA A 125 -11.45 16.14 -3.02
CA ALA A 125 -12.64 16.95 -2.77
C ALA A 125 -12.30 18.42 -2.45
N ALA A 126 -11.15 18.69 -1.81
CA ALA A 126 -10.71 20.04 -1.48
C ALA A 126 -10.13 20.83 -2.66
N THR A 127 -9.90 20.19 -3.81
CA THR A 127 -9.33 20.80 -5.02
C THR A 127 -10.34 20.99 -6.15
N VAL A 128 -11.61 20.62 -5.92
CA VAL A 128 -12.77 20.83 -6.80
C VAL A 128 -13.61 21.99 -6.29
#